data_AF-A0AAW1INC5-F1
#
_entry.id   AF-A0AAW1INC5-F1
#
_cell.length_a   1.000
_cell.length_b   1.000
_cell.length_c   1.000
_cell.angle_alpha   90.00
_cell.angle_beta   90.00
_cell.angle_gamma   90.00
#
_symmetry.space_group_name_H-M   'P 1'
#
loop_
_entity.id
_entity.type
_entity.pdbx_description
1 polymer ?
#
loop_
_entity_poly.entity_id
_entity_poly.type
_entity_poly.pdbx_seq_one_letter_code
_entity_poly.pdbx_strand_id
1 'polypeptide(L)'
;MSSLNLASHSTHFCHLHGLRGTKVSVTGCLVSNLSVVSLGSKSFRRVKGQFKTQAAVVSGEGDLLSYSSNNDVLGQNSADVDRPVGIDMQADAIALGALAADTAPTSVGFSVENDEYELDLPAEGFASIPEAIEDIRQGKIVIVVDDEDRENEGDLIMAAELATPEAMAFFVKHGTGIVCVSMKGEDLERLQLPLMVSSKDNEDKLCTAFTVTVDAKHGTTTGVSANDRAITVRALASGDSKPDDFNRPGHIFPLKYREGGVLKRAGHTEASVDLAMLAGLNPVGVICEIVDDDGSMARLPRLREFARKENIKIISIADLIRYRRKRDQLVERSSAARIPTMWGPFTAYCYRSILDGIEHIAMVKGEIGDGQDVLVRVHSECLTGDIFGSARCDCGNQLALAMKQIEATGRGILVYLRGHEGRGIGLGHKLRAYNLQDDGRDTVEANEELGLPVDSREYGIGAQVVIKNISFTINN
;
A
#
# COMPACT_ATOMS: atom_id res chain seq x y z
N MET A 1 -8.47 20.79 -58.79
CA MET A 1 -9.38 19.94 -59.61
C MET A 1 -9.96 18.90 -58.66
N SER A 2 -11.11 19.23 -58.04
CA SER A 2 -12.46 18.65 -58.24
C SER A 2 -12.58 17.20 -57.72
N SER A 3 -13.12 16.89 -56.53
CA SER A 3 -14.44 17.10 -55.88
C SER A 3 -15.59 16.26 -56.45
N LEU A 4 -16.21 15.44 -55.59
CA LEU A 4 -17.49 14.76 -55.77
C LEU A 4 -18.30 14.83 -54.46
N ASN A 5 -19.57 15.24 -54.60
CA ASN A 5 -20.61 15.51 -53.60
C ASN A 5 -21.50 14.28 -53.32
N LEU A 6 -22.23 14.30 -52.19
CA LEU A 6 -23.67 13.94 -52.00
C LEU A 6 -23.97 13.94 -50.47
N ALA A 7 -24.64 14.94 -49.89
CA ALA A 7 -26.08 15.25 -49.82
C ALA A 7 -26.83 14.56 -48.65
N SER A 8 -27.52 15.40 -47.87
CA SER A 8 -28.15 15.18 -46.55
C SER A 8 -29.68 15.26 -46.59
N HIS A 9 -30.39 14.54 -45.70
CA HIS A 9 -31.77 14.86 -45.32
C HIS A 9 -32.05 14.58 -43.83
N SER A 10 -32.75 15.53 -43.20
CA SER A 10 -33.29 15.48 -41.84
C SER A 10 -34.81 15.66 -41.87
N THR A 11 -35.52 15.14 -40.87
CA THR A 11 -36.96 15.38 -40.67
C THR A 11 -37.30 15.61 -39.19
N HIS A 12 -38.11 16.65 -38.95
CA HIS A 12 -38.68 17.12 -37.69
C HIS A 12 -39.87 16.26 -37.19
N PHE A 13 -40.17 16.29 -35.88
CA PHE A 13 -41.56 16.17 -35.38
C PHE A 13 -41.81 16.93 -34.06
N CYS A 14 -43.02 17.49 -33.95
CA CYS A 14 -43.51 18.50 -33.00
C CYS A 14 -44.11 17.96 -31.68
N HIS A 15 -44.21 18.86 -30.69
CA HIS A 15 -44.96 18.79 -29.43
C HIS A 15 -46.50 18.84 -29.58
N LEU A 16 -47.23 18.21 -28.65
CA LEU A 16 -48.59 18.62 -28.22
C LEU A 16 -48.94 18.09 -26.79
N HIS A 17 -49.66 18.94 -26.04
CA HIS A 17 -50.11 18.86 -24.64
C HIS A 17 -51.38 17.98 -24.42
N GLY A 18 -51.65 17.53 -23.18
CA GLY A 18 -53.04 17.36 -22.69
C GLY A 18 -53.39 16.40 -21.53
N LEU A 19 -53.34 16.92 -20.30
CA LEU A 19 -54.05 16.60 -19.02
C LEU A 19 -55.22 15.58 -18.92
N ARG A 20 -55.20 14.79 -17.81
CA ARG A 20 -56.26 14.45 -16.79
C ARG A 20 -55.79 13.16 -16.07
N GLY A 21 -55.75 12.95 -14.74
CA GLY A 21 -56.31 13.57 -13.55
C GLY A 21 -57.10 12.51 -12.75
N THR A 22 -56.57 11.98 -11.64
CA THR A 22 -57.40 11.43 -10.53
C THR A 22 -56.59 11.25 -9.23
N LYS A 23 -57.21 11.69 -8.13
CA LYS A 23 -56.73 11.70 -6.74
C LYS A 23 -56.94 10.32 -6.08
N VAL A 24 -56.05 9.94 -5.16
CA VAL A 24 -56.42 9.32 -3.87
C VAL A 24 -55.46 9.83 -2.79
N SER A 25 -56.02 10.31 -1.68
CA SER A 25 -55.36 10.66 -0.43
C SER A 25 -56.08 9.92 0.69
N VAL A 26 -55.34 9.27 1.60
CA VAL A 26 -55.79 8.99 2.98
C VAL A 26 -54.58 9.10 3.93
N THR A 27 -54.55 10.23 4.64
CA THR A 27 -54.27 10.49 6.07
C THR A 27 -53.60 9.45 6.99
N GLY A 28 -52.67 9.95 7.82
CA GLY A 28 -52.19 9.28 9.05
C GLY A 28 -51.18 10.10 9.87
N CYS A 29 -51.70 11.08 10.62
CA CYS A 29 -51.09 11.99 11.61
C CYS A 29 -49.93 11.45 12.49
N LEU A 30 -48.91 12.29 12.77
CA LEU A 30 -48.51 12.68 14.15
C LEU A 30 -47.56 13.89 14.16
N VAL A 31 -48.00 14.93 14.87
CA VAL A 31 -47.32 16.20 15.15
C VAL A 31 -46.60 16.10 16.49
N SER A 32 -45.39 16.66 16.62
CA SER A 32 -44.95 17.25 17.89
C SER A 32 -43.94 18.39 17.70
N ASN A 33 -44.35 19.56 18.22
CA ASN A 33 -43.61 20.68 18.86
C ASN A 33 -42.43 21.36 18.13
N LEU A 34 -42.55 22.64 17.73
CA LEU A 34 -42.25 23.89 18.50
C LEU A 34 -40.79 23.92 19.01
N SER A 35 -39.94 24.93 18.76
CA SER A 35 -40.16 26.36 18.56
C SER A 35 -38.95 27.03 17.88
N VAL A 36 -39.22 28.00 17.01
CA VAL A 36 -38.22 28.87 16.36
C VAL A 36 -37.99 30.10 17.24
N VAL A 37 -36.73 30.34 17.65
CA VAL A 37 -36.29 31.62 18.21
C VAL A 37 -35.43 32.33 17.16
N SER A 38 -35.95 33.43 16.64
CA SER A 38 -35.24 34.39 15.80
C SER A 38 -34.47 35.37 16.67
N LEU A 39 -33.17 35.54 16.42
CA LEU A 39 -32.38 36.64 16.96
C LEU A 39 -31.54 37.30 15.87
N GLY A 40 -32.03 38.45 15.41
CA GLY A 40 -31.29 39.71 15.37
C GLY A 40 -29.99 39.77 14.59
N SER A 41 -30.09 40.29 13.37
CA SER A 41 -28.99 40.80 12.55
C SER A 41 -28.12 41.83 13.29
N LYS A 42 -26.79 41.66 13.24
CA LYS A 42 -25.83 42.76 13.41
C LYS A 42 -24.89 42.80 12.21
N SER A 43 -25.02 43.91 11.49
CA SER A 43 -24.20 44.33 10.35
C SER A 43 -22.75 44.56 10.79
N PHE A 44 -21.79 43.94 10.09
CA PHE A 44 -20.39 44.36 10.12
C PHE A 44 -20.00 44.99 8.79
N ARG A 45 -19.57 46.27 8.87
CA ARG A 45 -19.04 47.04 7.75
C ARG A 45 -17.70 46.48 7.30
N ARG A 46 -17.59 46.21 6.00
CA ARG A 46 -16.38 45.79 5.30
C ARG A 46 -15.52 47.03 5.01
N VAL A 47 -14.37 47.16 5.66
CA VAL A 47 -13.34 48.14 5.28
C VAL A 47 -12.38 47.45 4.30
N LYS A 48 -12.34 47.92 3.06
CA LYS A 48 -11.33 47.52 2.06
C LYS A 48 -10.04 48.29 2.34
N GLY A 49 -9.03 47.62 2.88
CA GLY A 49 -7.63 48.08 2.83
C GLY A 49 -6.93 47.43 1.64
N GLN A 50 -6.51 48.23 0.67
CA GLN A 50 -5.57 47.81 -0.37
C GLN A 50 -4.16 47.88 0.21
N PHE A 51 -3.52 46.73 0.42
CA PHE A 51 -2.06 46.64 0.56
C PHE A 51 -1.52 45.93 -0.67
N LYS A 52 -0.75 46.67 -1.49
CA LYS A 52 0.11 46.12 -2.53
C LYS A 52 1.40 45.67 -1.85
N THR A 53 1.66 44.37 -1.81
CA THR A 53 2.96 43.83 -1.45
C THR A 53 3.65 43.37 -2.71
N GLN A 54 4.74 44.05 -3.07
CA GLN A 54 5.57 43.74 -4.23
C GLN A 54 6.58 42.67 -3.79
N ALA A 55 6.45 41.45 -4.31
CA ALA A 55 7.43 40.39 -4.09
C ALA A 55 8.64 40.63 -4.99
N ALA A 56 9.81 40.86 -4.39
CA ALA A 56 11.09 40.88 -5.09
C ALA A 56 11.65 39.46 -5.15
N VAL A 57 11.81 38.95 -6.37
CA VAL A 57 12.52 37.71 -6.68
C VAL A 57 14.01 38.03 -6.69
N VAL A 58 14.77 37.47 -5.74
CA VAL A 58 16.24 37.51 -5.79
C VAL A 58 16.69 36.22 -6.47
N SER A 59 17.11 36.35 -7.73
CA SER A 59 17.81 35.32 -8.49
C SER A 59 19.25 35.26 -7.98
N GLY A 60 19.65 34.11 -7.41
CA GLY A 60 21.03 33.82 -7.08
C GLY A 60 21.70 33.10 -8.24
N GLU A 61 22.66 33.75 -8.89
CA GLU A 61 23.69 33.08 -9.69
C GLU A 61 25.03 33.77 -9.46
N GLY A 62 26.09 32.97 -9.34
CA GLY A 62 27.42 33.34 -9.82
C GLY A 62 28.49 33.55 -8.76
N ASP A 63 29.25 32.48 -8.50
CA ASP A 63 30.64 32.53 -8.06
C ASP A 63 31.44 33.58 -8.82
N LEU A 64 32.33 34.31 -8.12
CA LEU A 64 33.61 34.73 -8.68
C LEU A 64 34.62 35.00 -7.57
N LEU A 65 35.62 34.12 -7.54
CA LEU A 65 36.92 34.30 -6.92
C LEU A 65 37.51 35.69 -7.25
N SER A 66 37.99 36.40 -6.23
CA SER A 66 39.12 37.31 -6.43
C SER A 66 40.02 37.36 -5.20
N TYR A 67 41.24 36.90 -5.43
CA TYR A 67 42.40 37.16 -4.59
C TYR A 67 42.79 38.63 -4.73
N SER A 68 43.17 39.26 -3.62
CA SER A 68 44.11 40.38 -3.63
C SER A 68 44.90 40.38 -2.33
N SER A 69 46.16 39.98 -2.45
CA SER A 69 47.22 40.19 -1.48
C SER A 69 47.52 41.68 -1.31
N ASN A 70 47.80 42.13 -0.09
CA ASN A 70 49.03 42.85 0.22
C ASN A 70 49.25 43.00 1.72
N ASN A 71 50.53 42.79 2.09
CA ASN A 71 51.12 42.90 3.42
C ASN A 71 51.05 44.33 3.96
N ASP A 72 50.96 44.45 5.29
CA ASP A 72 52.00 45.15 6.05
C ASP A 72 52.03 44.75 7.54
N VAL A 73 53.23 44.83 8.08
CA VAL A 73 53.75 44.24 9.33
C VAL A 73 53.76 45.29 10.46
N LEU A 74 53.91 44.80 11.71
CA LEU A 74 54.18 45.47 13.01
C LEU A 74 52.91 45.68 13.85
N GLY A 75 52.80 45.28 15.12
CA GLY A 75 53.72 44.65 16.06
C GLY A 75 53.13 44.64 17.48
N GLN A 76 53.60 43.70 18.29
CA GLN A 76 53.68 43.69 19.77
C GLN A 76 52.40 43.63 20.65
N ASN A 77 52.30 42.49 21.36
CA ASN A 77 52.12 42.30 22.81
C ASN A 77 51.24 43.25 23.64
N SER A 78 50.20 42.71 24.28
CA SER A 78 50.11 42.61 25.75
C SER A 78 48.80 41.93 26.19
N ALA A 79 48.90 40.99 27.13
CA ALA A 79 47.80 40.44 27.90
C ALA A 79 47.66 41.20 29.23
N ASP A 80 46.43 41.46 29.68
CA ASP A 80 45.97 41.64 31.08
C ASP A 80 44.43 41.77 31.03
N VAL A 81 43.61 40.86 31.57
CA VAL A 81 43.24 40.56 32.99
C VAL A 81 42.19 41.52 33.59
N ASP A 82 41.03 40.91 33.91
CA ASP A 82 40.02 41.15 34.95
C ASP A 82 38.97 42.32 34.94
N ARG A 83 37.70 41.89 34.77
CA ARG A 83 36.51 42.07 35.68
C ARG A 83 35.78 43.45 35.75
N PRO A 84 34.57 43.53 36.35
CA PRO A 84 33.28 43.21 35.70
C PRO A 84 32.27 44.39 35.82
N VAL A 85 31.14 44.34 35.12
CA VAL A 85 29.98 45.20 35.48
C VAL A 85 28.75 44.31 35.57
N GLY A 86 28.31 44.09 36.81
CA GLY A 86 27.02 43.51 37.13
C GLY A 86 25.91 44.55 36.98
N ILE A 87 24.74 44.10 36.57
CA ILE A 87 23.47 44.74 36.88
C ILE A 87 22.59 43.66 37.48
N ASP A 88 22.14 43.92 38.70
CA ASP A 88 21.33 43.05 39.52
C ASP A 88 19.83 43.25 39.24
N MET A 89 19.12 42.17 39.53
CA MET A 89 17.71 41.77 39.42
C MET A 89 16.58 42.81 39.37
N GLN A 90 15.51 42.43 38.64
CA GLN A 90 14.18 42.43 39.24
C GLN A 90 13.29 41.31 38.67
N ALA A 91 12.68 40.55 39.59
CA ALA A 91 11.80 39.42 39.34
C ALA A 91 10.34 39.87 39.43
N ASP A 92 9.53 39.53 38.42
CA ASP A 92 8.07 39.53 38.53
C ASP A 92 7.56 38.10 38.32
N ALA A 93 7.12 37.51 39.42
CA ALA A 93 6.47 36.22 39.49
C ALA A 93 5.00 36.36 39.09
N ILE A 94 4.59 35.68 38.02
CA ILE A 94 3.19 35.32 37.80
C ILE A 94 3.09 33.81 38.01
N ALA A 95 2.56 33.44 39.18
CA ALA A 95 2.29 32.07 39.55
C ALA A 95 1.11 31.53 38.71
N LEU A 96 1.39 30.56 37.83
CA LEU A 96 0.37 29.68 37.28
C LEU A 96 0.57 28.31 37.93
N GLY A 97 -0.37 27.91 38.79
CA GLY A 97 -0.33 26.64 39.50
C GLY A 97 -0.38 25.46 38.53
N ALA A 98 0.75 24.77 38.38
CA ALA A 98 0.79 23.45 37.76
C ALA A 98 0.46 22.40 38.83
N LEU A 99 -0.67 21.71 38.65
CA LEU A 99 -0.98 20.48 39.36
C LEU A 99 0.12 19.47 39.04
N ALA A 100 0.89 19.10 40.06
CA ALA A 100 1.83 17.98 39.99
C ALA A 100 1.03 16.69 39.76
N ALA A 101 1.14 16.12 38.56
CA ALA A 101 0.72 14.75 38.33
C ALA A 101 1.85 13.83 38.83
N ASP A 102 1.60 13.13 39.93
CA ASP A 102 2.44 12.04 40.42
C ASP A 102 2.69 11.04 39.29
N THR A 103 3.92 10.98 38.80
CA THR A 103 4.40 9.93 37.90
C THR A 103 5.03 8.84 38.72
N ALA A 104 4.17 8.04 39.37
CA ALA A 104 4.60 6.74 39.90
C ALA A 104 4.84 5.77 38.72
N PRO A 105 5.97 5.04 38.68
CA PRO A 105 6.21 4.04 37.66
C PRO A 105 5.31 2.83 37.94
N THR A 106 4.24 2.69 37.17
CA THR A 106 3.42 1.48 37.21
C THR A 106 4.20 0.36 36.52
N SER A 107 4.90 -0.46 37.30
CA SER A 107 5.43 -1.74 36.82
C SER A 107 4.26 -2.70 36.61
N VAL A 108 3.53 -2.53 35.50
CA VAL A 108 2.67 -3.58 34.99
C VAL A 108 3.60 -4.56 34.29
N GLY A 109 4.04 -5.58 35.04
CA GLY A 109 4.70 -6.72 34.44
C GLY A 109 3.76 -7.33 33.42
N PHE A 110 4.13 -7.25 32.14
CA PHE A 110 3.54 -8.11 31.12
C PHE A 110 3.90 -9.54 31.49
N SER A 111 2.96 -10.25 32.11
CA SER A 111 3.07 -11.69 32.28
C SER A 111 3.10 -12.33 30.90
N VAL A 112 4.26 -12.87 30.53
CA VAL A 112 4.47 -13.67 29.32
C VAL A 112 3.87 -15.06 29.57
N GLU A 113 2.55 -15.16 29.66
CA GLU A 113 1.85 -16.44 29.68
C GLU A 113 0.64 -16.36 28.73
N ASN A 114 0.73 -17.16 27.66
CA ASN A 114 -0.18 -17.43 26.55
C ASN A 114 -0.05 -16.56 25.28
N ASP A 115 0.19 -17.28 24.18
CA ASP A 115 0.33 -16.86 22.78
C ASP A 115 -0.92 -16.17 22.20
N GLU A 116 -1.32 -15.01 22.73
CA GLU A 116 -2.46 -14.23 22.23
C GLU A 116 -2.20 -13.50 20.89
N TYR A 117 -1.04 -13.73 20.24
CA TYR A 117 -0.70 -13.14 18.94
C TYR A 117 -0.14 -14.16 17.95
N GLU A 118 -0.77 -15.33 17.85
CA GLU A 118 -0.51 -16.21 16.71
C GLU A 118 -1.17 -15.62 15.45
N LEU A 119 -0.55 -14.56 14.91
CA LEU A 119 -0.95 -13.84 13.69
C LEU A 119 -0.95 -14.72 12.43
N ASP A 120 -0.62 -16.00 12.54
CA ASP A 120 -0.72 -16.99 11.46
C ASP A 120 -2.03 -17.81 11.52
N LEU A 121 -2.86 -17.61 12.55
CA LEU A 121 -4.18 -18.25 12.64
C LEU A 121 -5.05 -17.79 11.48
N PRO A 122 -5.58 -18.71 10.65
CA PRO A 122 -6.44 -18.34 9.53
C PRO A 122 -7.68 -17.61 10.02
N ALA A 123 -8.23 -16.73 9.18
CA ALA A 123 -9.53 -16.13 9.49
C ALA A 123 -10.61 -17.22 9.63
N GLU A 124 -11.65 -16.94 10.42
CA GLU A 124 -12.68 -17.93 10.72
C GLU A 124 -13.33 -18.50 9.43
N GLY A 125 -13.29 -19.83 9.30
CA GLY A 125 -13.83 -20.53 8.13
C GLY A 125 -12.86 -20.66 6.95
N PHE A 126 -11.58 -20.30 7.11
CA PHE A 126 -10.52 -20.53 6.14
C PHE A 126 -9.50 -21.57 6.65
N ALA A 127 -8.82 -22.24 5.71
CA ALA A 127 -7.69 -23.10 6.00
C ALA A 127 -6.42 -22.28 6.23
N SER A 128 -5.43 -22.87 6.88
CA SER A 128 -4.14 -22.20 7.08
C SER A 128 -3.34 -22.14 5.76
N ILE A 129 -2.54 -21.09 5.60
CA ILE A 129 -1.65 -20.95 4.43
C ILE A 129 -0.65 -22.12 4.31
N PRO A 130 0.00 -22.62 5.39
CA PRO A 130 0.82 -23.83 5.30
C PRO A 130 0.12 -25.05 4.72
N GLU A 131 -1.15 -25.29 5.10
CA GLU A 131 -1.92 -26.41 4.60
C GLU A 131 -2.29 -26.28 3.12
N ALA A 132 -2.55 -25.05 2.65
CA ALA A 132 -2.78 -24.76 1.24
C ALA A 132 -1.50 -24.91 0.40
N ILE A 133 -0.35 -24.46 0.93
CA ILE A 133 0.96 -24.67 0.29
C ILE A 133 1.25 -26.16 0.12
N GLU A 134 0.95 -26.99 1.12
CA GLU A 134 1.15 -28.43 1.02
C GLU A 134 0.22 -29.08 -0.02
N ASP A 135 -1.04 -28.64 -0.12
CA ASP A 135 -1.95 -29.12 -1.16
C ASP A 135 -1.47 -28.74 -2.57
N ILE A 136 -1.00 -27.51 -2.77
CA ILE A 136 -0.38 -27.07 -4.03
C ILE A 136 0.85 -27.92 -4.36
N ARG A 137 1.73 -28.17 -3.38
CA ARG A 137 2.93 -29.01 -3.53
C ARG A 137 2.57 -30.43 -4.00
N GLN A 138 1.43 -30.95 -3.55
CA GLN A 138 0.91 -32.26 -3.93
C GLN A 138 0.12 -32.26 -5.25
N GLY A 139 0.04 -31.12 -5.95
CA GLY A 139 -0.71 -30.98 -7.20
C GLY A 139 -2.22 -30.91 -7.03
N LYS A 140 -2.71 -30.63 -5.81
CA LYS A 140 -4.13 -30.44 -5.55
C LYS A 140 -4.56 -29.02 -5.87
N ILE A 141 -5.87 -28.87 -6.02
CA ILE A 141 -6.53 -27.58 -6.21
C ILE A 141 -6.83 -26.96 -4.85
N VAL A 142 -6.70 -25.64 -4.74
CA VAL A 142 -7.15 -24.81 -3.61
C VAL A 142 -8.03 -23.70 -4.12
N ILE A 143 -8.98 -23.25 -3.30
CA ILE A 143 -9.80 -22.07 -3.59
C ILE A 143 -9.16 -20.88 -2.92
N VAL A 144 -8.97 -19.80 -3.66
CA VAL A 144 -8.47 -18.53 -3.13
C VAL A 144 -9.53 -17.47 -3.35
N VAL A 145 -9.82 -16.70 -2.31
CA VAL A 145 -10.77 -15.58 -2.36
C VAL A 145 -10.07 -14.25 -2.12
N ASP A 146 -10.53 -13.21 -2.80
CA ASP A 146 -10.13 -11.84 -2.55
C ASP A 146 -11.11 -11.09 -1.62
N ASP A 147 -10.78 -9.83 -1.31
CA ASP A 147 -11.59 -9.00 -0.42
C ASP A 147 -12.93 -8.60 -1.07
N GLU A 148 -13.95 -8.37 -0.24
CA GLU A 148 -15.30 -8.00 -0.68
C GLU A 148 -15.33 -6.71 -1.53
N ASP A 149 -14.40 -5.79 -1.29
CA ASP A 149 -14.29 -4.51 -1.99
C ASP A 149 -13.53 -4.60 -3.33
N ARG A 150 -12.97 -5.77 -3.68
CA ARG A 150 -12.21 -6.00 -4.92
C ARG A 150 -13.10 -6.67 -5.99
N GLU A 151 -12.96 -7.98 -6.20
CA GLU A 151 -13.84 -8.77 -7.09
C GLU A 151 -14.92 -9.47 -6.27
N ASN A 152 -14.64 -9.81 -5.00
CA ASN A 152 -15.47 -10.62 -4.11
C ASN A 152 -15.74 -12.02 -4.69
N GLU A 153 -14.74 -12.60 -5.35
CA GLU A 153 -14.84 -13.85 -6.10
C GLU A 153 -13.86 -14.90 -5.57
N GLY A 154 -14.00 -16.13 -6.06
CA GLY A 154 -13.12 -17.23 -5.69
C GLY A 154 -12.62 -17.98 -6.90
N ASP A 155 -11.32 -18.22 -6.93
CA ASP A 155 -10.64 -18.91 -8.03
C ASP A 155 -10.21 -20.30 -7.60
N LEU A 156 -10.36 -21.27 -8.51
CA LEU A 156 -9.63 -22.53 -8.43
C LEU A 156 -8.18 -22.27 -8.79
N ILE A 157 -7.26 -22.67 -7.92
CA ILE A 157 -5.82 -22.46 -8.11
C ILE A 157 -5.07 -23.79 -7.98
N MET A 158 -4.12 -24.03 -8.90
CA MET A 158 -3.14 -25.12 -8.78
C MET A 158 -1.80 -24.72 -9.41
N ALA A 159 -0.72 -25.43 -9.07
CA ALA A 159 0.56 -25.28 -9.76
C ALA A 159 0.48 -25.87 -11.18
N ALA A 160 0.91 -25.10 -12.18
CA ALA A 160 0.75 -25.44 -13.59
C ALA A 160 1.55 -26.67 -14.03
N GLU A 161 2.74 -26.88 -13.46
CA GLU A 161 3.56 -28.05 -13.81
C GLU A 161 2.93 -29.39 -13.40
N LEU A 162 2.01 -29.36 -12.42
CA LEU A 162 1.29 -30.53 -11.91
C LEU A 162 -0.11 -30.69 -12.52
N ALA A 163 -0.48 -29.87 -13.51
CA ALA A 163 -1.78 -29.93 -14.16
C ALA A 163 -2.02 -31.30 -14.82
N THR A 164 -3.18 -31.92 -14.54
CA THR A 164 -3.61 -33.17 -15.18
C THR A 164 -4.87 -32.95 -16.02
N PRO A 165 -5.20 -33.85 -16.96
CA PRO A 165 -6.47 -33.79 -17.69
C PRO A 165 -7.69 -33.80 -16.76
N GLU A 166 -7.65 -34.55 -15.66
CA GLU A 166 -8.73 -34.63 -14.68
C GLU A 166 -8.90 -33.30 -13.93
N ALA A 167 -7.79 -32.68 -13.52
CA ALA A 167 -7.81 -31.36 -12.91
C ALA A 167 -8.34 -30.31 -13.90
N MET A 168 -7.89 -30.33 -15.16
CA MET A 168 -8.41 -29.39 -16.17
C MET A 168 -9.89 -29.60 -16.49
N ALA A 169 -10.36 -30.85 -16.49
CA ALA A 169 -11.79 -31.14 -16.60
C ALA A 169 -12.57 -30.57 -15.41
N PHE A 170 -12.00 -30.63 -14.19
CA PHE A 170 -12.58 -30.01 -13.00
C PHE A 170 -12.66 -28.49 -13.13
N PHE A 171 -11.57 -27.83 -13.55
CA PHE A 171 -11.54 -26.38 -13.82
C PHE A 171 -12.61 -25.95 -14.83
N VAL A 172 -12.75 -26.68 -15.93
CA VAL A 172 -13.74 -26.36 -16.99
C VAL A 172 -15.17 -26.64 -16.54
N LYS A 173 -15.39 -27.65 -15.70
CA LYS A 173 -16.71 -28.02 -15.21
C LYS A 173 -17.24 -27.04 -14.16
N HIS A 174 -16.37 -26.50 -13.32
CA HIS A 174 -16.76 -25.70 -12.14
C HIS A 174 -16.39 -24.22 -12.22
N GLY A 175 -15.56 -23.83 -13.19
CA GLY A 175 -15.22 -22.43 -13.43
C GLY A 175 -15.87 -21.86 -14.69
N THR A 176 -15.51 -20.62 -15.01
CA THR A 176 -15.98 -19.88 -16.21
C THR A 176 -15.57 -20.57 -17.53
N GLY A 177 -14.58 -21.46 -17.48
CA GLY A 177 -13.95 -22.07 -18.65
C GLY A 177 -12.84 -21.21 -19.28
N ILE A 178 -12.64 -19.99 -18.79
CA ILE A 178 -11.52 -19.10 -19.13
C ILE A 178 -10.33 -19.51 -18.26
N VAL A 179 -9.64 -20.58 -18.68
CA VAL A 179 -8.48 -21.10 -17.94
C VAL A 179 -7.28 -20.21 -18.20
N CYS A 180 -6.85 -19.53 -17.15
CA CYS A 180 -5.72 -18.62 -17.19
C CYS A 180 -4.46 -19.26 -16.59
N VAL A 181 -3.29 -18.84 -17.08
CA VAL A 181 -1.98 -19.29 -16.57
C VAL A 181 -1.13 -18.09 -16.19
N SER A 182 -0.99 -17.86 -14.89
CA SER A 182 -0.20 -16.76 -14.33
C SER A 182 1.28 -17.13 -14.35
N MET A 183 2.14 -16.24 -14.87
CA MET A 183 3.58 -16.48 -14.96
C MET A 183 4.39 -15.18 -14.88
N LYS A 184 5.68 -15.31 -14.56
CA LYS A 184 6.60 -14.18 -14.45
C LYS A 184 6.83 -13.49 -15.79
N GLY A 185 7.22 -12.22 -15.71
CA GLY A 185 7.57 -11.43 -16.89
C GLY A 185 8.71 -12.06 -17.71
N GLU A 186 9.72 -12.62 -17.03
CA GLU A 186 10.86 -13.29 -17.68
C GLU A 186 10.45 -14.51 -18.51
N ASP A 187 9.47 -15.29 -18.04
CA ASP A 187 8.94 -16.44 -18.77
C ASP A 187 8.13 -16.00 -20.00
N LEU A 188 7.31 -14.96 -19.85
CA LEU A 188 6.57 -14.37 -20.98
C LEU A 188 7.51 -13.81 -22.05
N GLU A 189 8.60 -13.16 -21.64
CA GLU A 189 9.64 -12.64 -22.53
C GLU A 189 10.37 -13.78 -23.26
N ARG A 190 10.78 -14.83 -22.53
CA ARG A 190 11.40 -16.04 -23.09
C ARG A 190 10.50 -16.71 -24.13
N LEU A 191 9.20 -16.81 -23.84
CA LEU A 191 8.20 -17.45 -24.71
C LEU A 191 7.63 -16.52 -25.78
N GLN A 192 8.06 -15.25 -25.82
CA GLN A 192 7.56 -14.22 -26.74
C GLN A 192 6.02 -14.11 -26.71
N LEU A 193 5.47 -13.95 -25.51
CA LEU A 193 4.04 -13.79 -25.25
C LEU A 193 3.76 -12.33 -24.85
N PRO A 194 3.62 -11.41 -25.83
CA PRO A 194 3.29 -10.01 -25.53
C PRO A 194 1.88 -9.89 -24.96
N LEU A 195 1.63 -8.77 -24.25
CA LEU A 195 0.28 -8.40 -23.82
C LEU A 195 -0.66 -8.31 -25.03
N MET A 196 -1.90 -8.80 -24.88
CA MET A 196 -2.91 -8.73 -25.94
C MET A 196 -3.36 -7.28 -26.19
N VAL A 197 -3.43 -6.48 -25.12
CA VAL A 197 -3.72 -5.04 -25.15
C VAL A 197 -2.59 -4.31 -24.42
N SER A 198 -2.18 -3.16 -24.94
CA SER A 198 -1.11 -2.37 -24.31
C SER A 198 -1.54 -1.92 -22.91
N SER A 199 -0.59 -1.75 -21.98
CA SER A 199 -0.93 -1.30 -20.62
C SER A 199 -1.58 0.08 -20.57
N LYS A 200 -1.41 0.91 -21.61
CA LYS A 200 -2.02 2.24 -21.70
C LYS A 200 -3.47 2.17 -22.16
N ASP A 201 -3.81 1.15 -22.94
CA ASP A 201 -5.14 0.97 -23.55
C ASP A 201 -5.96 -0.09 -22.79
N ASN A 202 -5.43 -0.63 -21.68
CA ASN A 202 -6.14 -1.59 -20.85
C ASN A 202 -7.15 -0.84 -19.96
N GLU A 203 -8.41 -0.85 -20.38
CA GLU A 203 -9.54 -0.21 -19.70
C GLU A 203 -10.19 -1.10 -18.62
N ASP A 204 -9.67 -2.32 -18.40
CA ASP A 204 -10.14 -3.19 -17.32
C ASP A 204 -9.97 -2.52 -15.95
N LYS A 205 -11.01 -2.63 -15.10
CA LYS A 205 -11.07 -1.99 -13.78
C LYS A 205 -9.87 -2.37 -12.90
N LEU A 206 -9.39 -3.62 -13.01
CA LEU A 206 -8.30 -4.16 -12.21
C LEU A 206 -7.00 -4.36 -13.00
N CYS A 207 -7.02 -3.88 -14.26
CA CYS A 207 -5.96 -3.95 -15.25
C CYS A 207 -5.28 -5.34 -15.28
N THR A 208 -6.09 -6.39 -15.40
CA THR A 208 -5.60 -7.77 -15.54
C THR A 208 -4.78 -7.89 -16.82
N ALA A 209 -3.58 -8.44 -16.68
CA ALA A 209 -2.54 -8.36 -17.71
C ALA A 209 -2.53 -9.57 -18.64
N PHE A 210 -3.58 -9.69 -19.46
CA PHE A 210 -3.71 -10.75 -20.46
C PHE A 210 -2.65 -10.64 -21.57
N THR A 211 -2.10 -11.79 -21.93
CA THR A 211 -1.21 -11.95 -23.09
C THR A 211 -1.94 -12.59 -24.25
N VAL A 212 -1.28 -12.71 -25.40
CA VAL A 212 -1.80 -13.49 -26.53
C VAL A 212 -2.12 -14.93 -26.09
N THR A 213 -3.28 -15.46 -26.49
CA THR A 213 -3.67 -16.83 -26.14
C THR A 213 -2.83 -17.85 -26.88
N VAL A 214 -2.68 -19.04 -26.28
CA VAL A 214 -1.79 -20.09 -26.79
C VAL A 214 -2.38 -21.48 -26.67
N ASP A 215 -1.92 -22.36 -27.55
CA ASP A 215 -2.01 -23.81 -27.42
C ASP A 215 -0.63 -24.42 -27.62
N ALA A 216 -0.31 -25.51 -26.92
CA ALA A 216 0.85 -26.31 -27.26
C ALA A 216 0.68 -26.86 -28.69
N LYS A 217 1.77 -26.82 -29.45
CA LYS A 217 1.82 -27.26 -30.86
C LYS A 217 1.95 -28.78 -31.01
N HIS A 218 2.49 -29.43 -29.99
CA HIS A 218 2.79 -30.86 -29.99
C HIS A 218 1.98 -31.58 -28.92
N GLY A 219 1.51 -32.79 -29.23
CA GLY A 219 0.73 -33.62 -28.31
C GLY A 219 -0.73 -33.19 -28.14
N THR A 220 -1.18 -32.18 -28.88
CA THR A 220 -2.55 -31.65 -28.87
C THR A 220 -3.26 -31.89 -30.20
N THR A 221 -4.57 -31.68 -30.21
CA THR A 221 -5.42 -31.78 -31.41
C THR A 221 -6.00 -30.41 -31.77
N THR A 222 -7.12 -30.04 -31.14
CA THR A 222 -7.77 -28.74 -31.33
C THR A 222 -7.40 -27.72 -30.25
N GLY A 223 -6.77 -28.15 -29.15
CA GLY A 223 -6.40 -27.29 -28.03
C GLY A 223 -7.48 -27.16 -26.95
N VAL A 224 -8.75 -27.42 -27.27
CA VAL A 224 -9.88 -27.16 -26.37
C VAL A 224 -10.06 -28.22 -25.28
N SER A 225 -9.69 -29.47 -25.54
CA SER A 225 -9.97 -30.59 -24.63
C SER A 225 -9.25 -30.41 -23.29
N ALA A 226 -9.78 -31.01 -22.21
CA ALA A 226 -9.11 -30.96 -20.91
C ALA A 226 -7.67 -31.52 -20.98
N ASN A 227 -7.46 -32.55 -21.80
CA ASN A 227 -6.13 -33.12 -22.04
C ASN A 227 -5.22 -32.15 -22.80
N ASP A 228 -5.71 -31.53 -23.87
CA ASP A 228 -4.94 -30.59 -24.68
C ASP A 228 -4.56 -29.34 -23.85
N ARG A 229 -5.51 -28.81 -23.08
CA ARG A 229 -5.28 -27.71 -22.13
C ARG A 229 -4.25 -28.08 -21.08
N ALA A 230 -4.31 -29.27 -20.48
CA ALA A 230 -3.32 -29.71 -19.51
C ALA A 230 -1.90 -29.80 -20.11
N ILE A 231 -1.78 -30.24 -21.37
CA ILE A 231 -0.51 -30.26 -22.09
C ILE A 231 0.02 -28.84 -22.31
N THR A 232 -0.84 -27.91 -22.77
CA THR A 232 -0.48 -26.50 -22.95
C THR A 232 -0.02 -25.86 -21.64
N VAL A 233 -0.76 -26.07 -20.55
CA VAL A 233 -0.46 -25.55 -19.21
C VAL A 233 0.90 -26.04 -18.71
N ARG A 234 1.19 -27.35 -18.82
CA ARG A 234 2.49 -27.89 -18.41
C ARG A 234 3.63 -27.42 -19.31
N ALA A 235 3.38 -27.24 -20.61
CA ALA A 235 4.38 -26.66 -21.52
C ALA A 235 4.71 -25.21 -21.13
N LEU A 236 3.69 -24.41 -20.78
CA LEU A 236 3.90 -23.04 -20.26
C LEU A 236 4.71 -23.00 -18.97
N ALA A 237 4.53 -23.99 -18.09
CA ALA A 237 5.28 -24.12 -16.85
C ALA A 237 6.74 -24.60 -17.04
N SER A 238 7.08 -25.12 -18.22
CA SER A 238 8.40 -25.70 -18.49
C SER A 238 9.45 -24.63 -18.79
N GLY A 239 10.58 -24.70 -18.08
CA GLY A 239 11.76 -23.88 -18.35
C GLY A 239 12.43 -24.21 -19.70
N ASP A 240 12.20 -25.41 -20.24
CA ASP A 240 12.79 -25.86 -21.51
C ASP A 240 11.99 -25.42 -22.74
N SER A 241 10.74 -25.00 -22.55
CA SER A 241 9.86 -24.60 -23.64
C SER A 241 10.34 -23.33 -24.35
N LYS A 242 10.07 -23.28 -25.65
CA LYS A 242 10.49 -22.21 -26.56
C LYS A 242 9.27 -21.57 -27.23
N PRO A 243 9.40 -20.36 -27.79
CA PRO A 243 8.31 -19.71 -28.51
C PRO A 243 7.64 -20.57 -29.59
N ASP A 244 8.42 -21.41 -30.29
CA ASP A 244 7.97 -22.26 -31.41
C ASP A 244 7.17 -23.49 -30.97
N ASP A 245 7.16 -23.81 -29.67
CA ASP A 245 6.38 -24.91 -29.09
C ASP A 245 4.89 -24.55 -28.96
N PHE A 246 4.51 -23.30 -29.24
CA PHE A 246 3.16 -22.78 -29.07
C PHE A 246 2.57 -22.21 -30.37
N ASN A 247 1.31 -22.56 -30.61
CA ASN A 247 0.45 -21.88 -31.59
C ASN A 247 -0.14 -20.60 -30.96
N ARG A 248 -0.33 -19.56 -31.78
CA ARG A 248 -0.97 -18.29 -31.42
C ARG A 248 -1.97 -17.93 -32.53
N PRO A 249 -3.27 -17.72 -32.25
CA PRO A 249 -3.93 -17.85 -30.95
C PRO A 249 -4.07 -19.31 -30.49
N GLY A 250 -4.62 -19.50 -29.29
CA GLY A 250 -5.08 -20.78 -28.75
C GLY A 250 -6.11 -20.61 -27.64
N HIS A 251 -6.22 -21.58 -26.73
CA HIS A 251 -7.33 -21.68 -25.77
C HIS A 251 -6.93 -21.52 -24.30
N ILE A 252 -5.63 -21.35 -24.02
CA ILE A 252 -5.13 -20.95 -22.69
C ILE A 252 -4.78 -19.47 -22.71
N PHE A 253 -5.04 -18.79 -21.59
CA PHE A 253 -4.88 -17.33 -21.43
C PHE A 253 -3.73 -17.03 -20.46
N PRO A 254 -2.49 -16.83 -20.92
CA PRO A 254 -1.40 -16.51 -20.01
C PRO A 254 -1.54 -15.08 -19.46
N LEU A 255 -1.26 -14.92 -18.17
CA LEU A 255 -1.35 -13.66 -17.42
C LEU A 255 0.03 -13.27 -16.91
N LYS A 256 0.34 -11.96 -16.98
CA LYS A 256 1.58 -11.42 -16.43
C LYS A 256 1.47 -11.16 -14.93
N TYR A 257 2.28 -11.88 -14.16
CA TYR A 257 2.54 -11.64 -12.74
C TYR A 257 3.20 -10.27 -12.51
N ARG A 258 2.81 -9.57 -11.44
CA ARG A 258 3.51 -8.37 -10.96
C ARG A 258 4.56 -8.72 -9.91
N GLU A 259 5.82 -8.34 -10.18
CA GLU A 259 6.93 -8.54 -9.23
C GLU A 259 6.62 -7.98 -7.85
N GLY A 260 6.77 -8.81 -6.82
CA GLY A 260 6.31 -8.56 -5.45
C GLY A 260 5.03 -9.32 -5.07
N GLY A 261 4.30 -9.86 -6.05
CA GLY A 261 3.17 -10.75 -5.83
C GLY A 261 2.03 -10.09 -5.06
N VAL A 262 1.38 -10.86 -4.17
CA VAL A 262 0.23 -10.38 -3.38
C VAL A 262 0.57 -9.19 -2.49
N LEU A 263 1.86 -9.00 -2.17
CA LEU A 263 2.34 -7.85 -1.41
C LEU A 263 2.31 -6.54 -2.20
N LYS A 264 2.27 -6.61 -3.54
CA LYS A 264 2.19 -5.45 -4.44
C LYS A 264 0.84 -5.32 -5.12
N ARG A 265 0.20 -6.45 -5.46
CA ARG A 265 -1.16 -6.51 -5.99
C ARG A 265 -1.88 -7.71 -5.39
N ALA A 266 -2.88 -7.46 -4.57
CA ALA A 266 -3.73 -8.48 -3.95
C ALA A 266 -4.71 -9.11 -4.96
N GLY A 267 -4.21 -9.81 -5.99
CA GLY A 267 -5.03 -10.47 -7.01
C GLY A 267 -4.77 -11.97 -7.13
N HIS A 268 -5.72 -12.70 -7.72
CA HIS A 268 -5.62 -14.15 -7.95
C HIS A 268 -4.43 -14.54 -8.84
N THR A 269 -4.10 -13.70 -9.82
CA THR A 269 -2.88 -13.85 -10.64
C THR A 269 -1.64 -13.95 -9.77
N GLU A 270 -1.44 -13.00 -8.87
CA GLU A 270 -0.30 -12.97 -7.96
C GLU A 270 -0.35 -14.11 -6.95
N ALA A 271 -1.52 -14.38 -6.35
CA ALA A 271 -1.70 -15.44 -5.37
C ALA A 271 -1.32 -16.82 -5.94
N SER A 272 -1.69 -17.11 -7.20
CA SER A 272 -1.39 -18.40 -7.85
C SER A 272 0.12 -18.65 -8.01
N VAL A 273 0.87 -17.64 -8.44
CA VAL A 273 2.32 -17.73 -8.62
C VAL A 273 3.03 -17.78 -7.27
N ASP A 274 2.58 -16.97 -6.31
CA ASP A 274 3.15 -16.95 -4.96
C ASP A 274 2.98 -18.30 -4.25
N LEU A 275 1.80 -18.93 -4.35
CA LEU A 275 1.57 -20.27 -3.79
C LEU A 275 2.46 -21.33 -4.44
N ALA A 276 2.65 -21.29 -5.76
CA ALA A 276 3.55 -22.20 -6.46
C ALA A 276 5.00 -22.02 -5.98
N MET A 277 5.48 -20.78 -5.86
CA MET A 277 6.82 -20.49 -5.32
C MET A 277 6.98 -20.95 -3.88
N LEU A 278 6.00 -20.68 -3.00
CA LEU A 278 6.01 -21.12 -1.60
C LEU A 278 5.95 -22.66 -1.48
N ALA A 279 5.35 -23.34 -2.44
CA ALA A 279 5.35 -24.80 -2.54
C ALA A 279 6.71 -25.39 -2.98
N GLY A 280 7.64 -24.55 -3.48
CA GLY A 280 8.92 -24.99 -4.05
C GLY A 280 8.80 -25.47 -5.49
N LEU A 281 7.76 -25.01 -6.20
CA LEU A 281 7.43 -25.37 -7.57
C LEU A 281 7.79 -24.23 -8.53
N ASN A 282 7.74 -24.51 -9.83
CA ASN A 282 7.91 -23.51 -10.88
C ASN A 282 6.90 -22.35 -10.68
N PRO A 283 7.30 -21.07 -10.89
CA PRO A 283 6.49 -19.89 -10.58
C PRO A 283 5.38 -19.65 -11.63
N VAL A 284 4.59 -20.69 -11.90
CA VAL A 284 3.52 -20.71 -12.89
C VAL A 284 2.29 -21.36 -12.27
N GLY A 285 1.20 -20.60 -12.17
CA GLY A 285 -0.06 -21.02 -11.56
C GLY A 285 -1.20 -21.07 -12.58
N VAL A 286 -2.15 -21.97 -12.38
CA VAL A 286 -3.41 -22.02 -13.14
C VAL A 286 -4.51 -21.40 -12.30
N ILE A 287 -5.32 -20.52 -12.89
CA ILE A 287 -6.49 -19.94 -12.24
C ILE A 287 -7.74 -20.04 -13.14
N CYS A 288 -8.92 -20.14 -12.52
CA CYS A 288 -10.21 -20.04 -13.18
C CYS A 288 -11.26 -19.72 -12.11
N GLU A 289 -12.02 -18.65 -12.34
CA GLU A 289 -13.02 -18.15 -11.41
C GLU A 289 -14.20 -19.14 -11.32
N ILE A 290 -14.73 -19.35 -10.12
CA ILE A 290 -15.81 -20.32 -9.85
C ILE A 290 -17.17 -19.68 -10.15
N VAL A 291 -17.99 -20.41 -10.91
CA VAL A 291 -19.38 -20.02 -11.22
C VAL A 291 -20.36 -20.82 -10.38
N ASP A 292 -21.51 -20.23 -10.06
CA ASP A 292 -22.64 -20.93 -9.46
C ASP A 292 -23.52 -21.58 -10.54
N ASP A 293 -24.40 -22.48 -10.13
CA ASP A 293 -25.26 -23.27 -11.03
C ASP A 293 -26.26 -22.39 -11.82
N ASP A 294 -26.54 -21.17 -11.34
CA ASP A 294 -27.39 -20.18 -12.01
C ASP A 294 -26.64 -19.32 -13.04
N GLY A 295 -25.32 -19.54 -13.19
CA GLY A 295 -24.44 -18.82 -14.11
C GLY A 295 -23.87 -17.51 -13.55
N SER A 296 -24.19 -17.14 -12.31
CA SER A 296 -23.55 -16.02 -11.61
C SER A 296 -22.19 -16.42 -11.01
N MET A 297 -21.39 -15.45 -10.60
CA MET A 297 -20.12 -15.73 -9.92
C MET A 297 -20.36 -16.17 -8.47
N ALA A 298 -19.72 -17.27 -8.06
CA ALA A 298 -19.88 -17.81 -6.72
C ALA A 298 -19.25 -16.89 -5.67
N ARG A 299 -20.04 -16.48 -4.67
CA ARG A 299 -19.59 -15.64 -3.55
C ARG A 299 -19.24 -16.47 -2.32
N LEU A 300 -18.58 -15.86 -1.34
CA LEU A 300 -17.99 -16.54 -0.19
C LEU A 300 -18.88 -17.61 0.50
N PRO A 301 -20.18 -17.37 0.79
CA PRO A 301 -21.03 -18.40 1.40
C PRO A 301 -21.14 -19.66 0.54
N ARG A 302 -21.31 -19.49 -0.78
CA ARG A 302 -21.42 -20.58 -1.74
C ARG A 302 -20.08 -21.29 -1.95
N LEU A 303 -18.99 -20.52 -2.02
CA LEU A 303 -17.62 -21.05 -2.11
C LEU A 303 -17.29 -21.96 -0.93
N ARG A 304 -17.74 -21.61 0.29
CA ARG A 304 -17.57 -22.46 1.49
C ARG A 304 -18.38 -23.76 1.43
N GLU A 305 -19.56 -23.75 0.82
CA GLU A 305 -20.32 -24.99 0.55
C GLU A 305 -19.62 -25.86 -0.47
N PHE A 306 -19.17 -25.26 -1.57
CA PHE A 306 -18.45 -25.93 -2.64
C PHE A 306 -17.14 -26.55 -2.14
N ALA A 307 -16.33 -25.78 -1.40
CA ALA A 307 -15.10 -26.24 -0.76
C ALA A 307 -15.32 -27.49 0.11
N ARG A 308 -16.37 -27.50 0.94
CA ARG A 308 -16.72 -28.66 1.78
C ARG A 308 -17.18 -29.86 0.95
N LYS A 309 -18.00 -29.63 -0.08
CA LYS A 309 -18.56 -30.67 -0.93
C LYS A 309 -17.46 -31.40 -1.72
N GLU A 310 -16.54 -30.64 -2.31
CA GLU A 310 -15.46 -31.16 -3.14
C GLU A 310 -14.19 -31.49 -2.33
N ASN A 311 -14.21 -31.25 -1.00
CA ASN A 311 -13.10 -31.43 -0.07
C ASN A 311 -11.83 -30.67 -0.51
N ILE A 312 -12.01 -29.40 -0.86
CA ILE A 312 -10.97 -28.46 -1.29
C ILE A 312 -10.77 -27.41 -0.20
N LYS A 313 -9.52 -27.10 0.13
CA LYS A 313 -9.21 -26.03 1.09
C LYS A 313 -9.51 -24.66 0.46
N ILE A 314 -10.02 -23.75 1.29
CA ILE A 314 -10.27 -22.35 0.92
C ILE A 314 -9.41 -21.44 1.79
N ILE A 315 -8.73 -20.48 1.16
CA ILE A 315 -7.89 -19.47 1.83
C ILE A 315 -8.23 -18.07 1.33
N SER A 316 -7.87 -17.04 2.09
CA SER A 316 -7.98 -15.64 1.67
C SER A 316 -6.63 -15.07 1.20
N ILE A 317 -6.66 -14.15 0.23
CA ILE A 317 -5.47 -13.39 -0.17
C ILE A 317 -4.93 -12.56 1.01
N ALA A 318 -5.81 -12.04 1.87
CA ALA A 318 -5.42 -11.32 3.08
C ALA A 318 -4.55 -12.19 4.01
N ASP A 319 -4.92 -13.45 4.23
CA ASP A 319 -4.14 -14.41 5.01
C ASP A 319 -2.80 -14.74 4.34
N LEU A 320 -2.77 -14.86 3.01
CA LEU A 320 -1.54 -15.07 2.26
C LEU A 320 -0.58 -13.87 2.37
N ILE A 321 -1.11 -12.65 2.29
CA ILE A 321 -0.35 -11.40 2.50
C ILE A 321 0.26 -11.39 3.90
N ARG A 322 -0.55 -11.66 4.94
CA ARG A 322 -0.08 -11.73 6.33
C ARG A 322 1.00 -12.79 6.52
N TYR A 323 0.80 -13.98 5.95
CA TYR A 323 1.76 -15.08 6.00
C TYR A 323 3.11 -14.70 5.37
N ARG A 324 3.08 -14.09 4.18
CA ARG A 324 4.29 -13.64 3.45
C ARG A 324 4.98 -12.49 4.16
N ARG A 325 4.27 -11.47 4.65
CA ARG A 325 4.85 -10.31 5.35
C ARG A 325 5.72 -10.71 6.56
N LYS A 326 5.37 -11.81 7.23
CA LYS A 326 6.12 -12.34 8.38
C LYS A 326 7.39 -13.10 7.98
N ARG A 327 7.43 -13.70 6.79
CA ARG A 327 8.45 -14.68 6.40
C ARG A 327 9.40 -14.17 5.32
N ASP A 328 8.89 -13.34 4.42
CA ASP A 328 9.67 -12.78 3.33
C ASP A 328 10.57 -11.66 3.83
N GLN A 329 11.79 -11.61 3.30
CA GLN A 329 12.71 -10.50 3.56
C GLN A 329 12.37 -9.34 2.63
N LEU A 330 11.62 -8.35 3.14
CA LEU A 330 11.05 -7.26 2.33
C LEU A 330 11.90 -5.99 2.31
N VAL A 331 12.98 -5.96 3.07
CA VAL A 331 13.90 -4.83 3.15
C VAL A 331 15.34 -5.27 3.03
N GLU A 332 16.18 -4.44 2.41
CA GLU A 332 17.62 -4.63 2.30
C GLU A 332 18.35 -3.44 2.92
N ARG A 333 19.39 -3.70 3.72
CA ARG A 333 20.19 -2.61 4.30
C ARG A 333 21.17 -2.11 3.23
N SER A 334 21.00 -0.88 2.76
CA SER A 334 21.79 -0.32 1.66
C SER A 334 23.05 0.42 2.12
N SER A 335 22.99 1.11 3.27
CA SER A 335 24.11 1.91 3.78
C SER A 335 24.00 2.21 5.28
N ALA A 336 25.10 2.70 5.87
CA ALA A 336 25.16 3.12 7.27
C ALA A 336 26.09 4.32 7.45
N ALA A 337 25.74 5.26 8.34
CA ALA A 337 26.58 6.42 8.69
C ALA A 337 26.33 6.89 10.13
N ARG A 338 27.36 7.43 10.79
CA ARG A 338 27.17 8.15 12.06
C ARG A 338 26.69 9.57 11.75
N ILE A 339 25.53 9.94 12.30
CA ILE A 339 24.92 11.25 12.10
C ILE A 339 24.89 12.00 13.45
N PRO A 340 25.66 13.09 13.59
CA PRO A 340 25.47 14.02 14.69
C PRO A 340 24.16 14.78 14.48
N THR A 341 23.26 14.71 15.46
CA THR A 341 21.99 15.46 15.44
C THR A 341 21.94 16.43 16.61
N MET A 342 20.98 17.36 16.58
CA MET A 342 20.71 18.26 17.71
C MET A 342 20.28 17.53 19.00
N TRP A 343 19.85 16.27 18.90
CA TRP A 343 19.46 15.46 20.05
C TRP A 343 20.58 14.55 20.56
N GLY A 344 21.65 14.37 19.79
CA GLY A 344 22.73 13.46 20.11
C GLY A 344 23.28 12.74 18.87
N PRO A 345 24.39 12.00 18.99
CA PRO A 345 24.94 11.19 17.92
C PRO A 345 24.20 9.85 17.80
N PHE A 346 23.82 9.50 16.57
CA PHE A 346 23.17 8.23 16.22
C PHE A 346 23.91 7.55 15.06
N THR A 347 23.76 6.24 14.94
CA THR A 347 24.08 5.54 13.70
C THR A 347 22.80 5.42 12.87
N ALA A 348 22.80 6.02 11.70
CA ALA A 348 21.73 5.89 10.72
C ALA A 348 21.98 4.69 9.83
N TYR A 349 20.97 3.85 9.66
CA TYR A 349 20.94 2.76 8.70
C TYR A 349 19.86 3.00 7.67
N CYS A 350 20.22 2.94 6.39
CA CYS A 350 19.27 3.01 5.29
C CYS A 350 18.78 1.61 4.93
N TYR A 351 17.45 1.46 4.84
CA TYR A 351 16.78 0.23 4.42
C TYR A 351 15.93 0.49 3.19
N ARG A 352 16.24 -0.19 2.09
CA ARG A 352 15.46 -0.13 0.85
C ARG A 352 14.41 -1.23 0.87
N SER A 353 13.14 -0.87 0.68
CA SER A 353 12.06 -1.83 0.44
C SER A 353 12.18 -2.44 -0.96
N ILE A 354 12.08 -3.76 -1.06
CA ILE A 354 12.14 -4.46 -2.36
C ILE A 354 10.84 -4.34 -3.16
N LEU A 355 9.73 -3.94 -2.50
CA LEU A 355 8.40 -3.90 -3.11
C LEU A 355 8.21 -2.65 -3.98
N ASP A 356 8.61 -1.50 -3.43
CA ASP A 356 8.41 -0.17 -4.00
C ASP A 356 9.71 0.61 -4.20
N GLY A 357 10.84 0.10 -3.71
CA GLY A 357 12.14 0.75 -3.81
C GLY A 357 12.33 1.93 -2.86
N ILE A 358 11.36 2.20 -1.97
CA ILE A 358 11.44 3.32 -1.03
C ILE A 358 12.55 3.04 -0.01
N GLU A 359 13.36 4.05 0.24
CA GLU A 359 14.38 4.02 1.27
C GLU A 359 13.84 4.60 2.58
N HIS A 360 13.89 3.80 3.63
CA HIS A 360 13.56 4.16 5.00
C HIS A 360 14.85 4.29 5.82
N ILE A 361 14.79 5.01 6.94
CA ILE A 361 15.98 5.23 7.80
C ILE A 361 15.69 4.78 9.23
N ALA A 362 16.63 4.06 9.81
CA ALA A 362 16.63 3.72 11.23
C ALA A 362 17.76 4.49 11.94
N MET A 363 17.40 5.31 12.93
CA MET A 363 18.33 6.03 13.80
C MET A 363 18.55 5.19 15.07
N VAL A 364 19.75 4.65 15.21
CA VAL A 364 20.10 3.68 16.25
C VAL A 364 21.06 4.30 17.25
N LYS A 365 20.77 4.11 18.53
CA LYS A 365 21.60 4.52 19.67
C LYS A 365 22.05 3.28 20.44
N GLY A 366 23.34 3.24 20.78
CA GLY A 366 23.93 2.16 21.56
C GLY A 366 23.97 0.82 20.83
N GLU A 367 24.38 -0.21 21.56
CA GLU A 367 24.38 -1.60 21.08
C GLU A 367 23.02 -2.25 21.38
N ILE A 368 22.39 -2.84 20.37
CA ILE A 368 21.04 -3.41 20.49
C ILE A 368 21.08 -4.84 21.05
N GLY A 369 22.17 -5.59 20.84
CA GLY A 369 22.41 -6.90 21.44
C GLY A 369 21.31 -7.91 21.13
N ASP A 370 20.80 -8.55 22.19
CA ASP A 370 19.75 -9.57 22.18
C ASP A 370 18.33 -9.05 21.84
N GLY A 371 18.17 -7.73 21.71
CA GLY A 371 16.89 -7.10 21.41
C GLY A 371 15.92 -6.97 22.59
N GLN A 372 16.30 -7.39 23.80
CA GLN A 372 15.46 -7.23 25.00
C GLN A 372 15.54 -5.80 25.51
N ASP A 373 14.44 -5.25 26.03
CA ASP A 373 14.38 -3.90 26.65
C ASP A 373 14.95 -2.77 25.76
N VAL A 374 14.66 -2.82 24.46
CA VAL A 374 15.06 -1.78 23.50
C VAL A 374 13.93 -0.74 23.37
N LEU A 375 14.25 0.53 23.60
CA LEU A 375 13.29 1.61 23.35
C LEU A 375 13.11 1.81 21.85
N VAL A 376 11.91 1.55 21.33
CA VAL A 376 11.60 1.64 19.89
C VAL A 376 10.53 2.69 19.62
N ARG A 377 10.76 3.52 18.59
CA ARG A 377 9.76 4.39 17.99
C ARG A 377 9.66 4.10 16.50
N VAL A 378 8.48 3.72 16.02
CA VAL A 378 8.16 3.76 14.58
C VAL A 378 7.46 5.07 14.28
N HIS A 379 8.10 5.91 13.47
CA HIS A 379 7.64 7.24 13.12
C HIS A 379 7.25 7.29 11.64
N SER A 380 6.03 7.72 11.35
CA SER A 380 5.56 7.91 9.98
C SER A 380 6.02 9.28 9.47
N GLU A 381 6.51 9.32 8.23
CA GLU A 381 6.93 10.56 7.58
C GLU A 381 5.81 11.61 7.56
N CYS A 382 6.16 12.82 8.00
CA CYS A 382 5.31 14.00 7.87
C CYS A 382 6.20 15.21 7.55
N LEU A 383 6.46 15.46 6.27
CA LEU A 383 7.29 16.56 5.79
C LEU A 383 6.87 17.91 6.37
N THR A 384 5.56 18.20 6.38
CA THR A 384 5.05 19.48 6.90
C THR A 384 5.30 19.66 8.39
N GLY A 385 5.22 18.57 9.17
CA GLY A 385 5.41 18.62 10.63
C GLY A 385 6.88 18.50 11.02
N ASP A 386 7.58 17.51 10.47
CA ASP A 386 8.92 17.09 10.86
C ASP A 386 10.00 18.05 10.34
N ILE A 387 9.84 18.61 9.13
CA ILE A 387 10.82 19.51 8.52
C ILE A 387 10.39 20.98 8.64
N PHE A 388 9.12 21.29 8.36
CA PHE A 388 8.63 22.68 8.34
C PHE A 388 7.98 23.15 9.64
N GLY A 389 7.83 22.28 10.65
CA GLY A 389 7.29 22.67 11.96
C GLY A 389 5.84 23.14 11.93
N SER A 390 5.02 22.58 11.03
CA SER A 390 3.61 22.95 10.90
C SER A 390 2.86 22.80 12.22
N ALA A 391 2.13 23.85 12.63
CA ALA A 391 1.28 23.82 13.82
C ALA A 391 -0.06 23.07 13.61
N ARG A 392 -0.35 22.58 12.39
CA ARG A 392 -1.55 21.78 12.09
C ARG A 392 -1.44 20.33 12.59
N CYS A 393 -0.23 19.89 12.94
CA CYS A 393 0.03 18.57 13.49
C CYS A 393 1.17 18.65 14.51
N ASP A 394 1.30 17.64 15.36
CA ASP A 394 2.35 17.56 16.38
C ASP A 394 3.49 16.58 15.99
N CYS A 395 3.54 16.09 14.75
CA CYS A 395 4.50 15.09 14.29
C CYS A 395 5.96 15.46 14.60
N GLY A 396 6.38 16.69 14.31
CA GLY A 396 7.74 17.14 14.58
C GLY A 396 8.08 17.16 16.08
N ASN A 397 7.12 17.53 16.94
CA ASN A 397 7.28 17.48 18.39
C ASN A 397 7.40 16.03 18.89
N GLN A 398 6.61 15.11 18.33
CA GLN A 398 6.69 13.68 18.66
C GLN A 398 8.03 13.07 18.22
N LEU A 399 8.53 13.43 17.02
CA LEU A 399 9.85 13.01 16.54
C LEU A 399 10.96 13.48 17.49
N ALA A 400 10.94 14.77 17.84
CA ALA A 400 11.93 15.36 18.74
C ALA A 400 11.89 14.74 20.14
N LEU A 401 10.70 14.47 20.68
CA LEU A 401 10.53 13.81 21.97
C LEU A 401 11.12 12.40 21.94
N ALA A 402 10.79 11.61 20.92
CA ALA A 402 11.30 10.25 20.78
C ALA A 402 12.83 10.20 20.65
N MET A 403 13.43 11.06 19.82
CA MET A 403 14.88 11.14 19.66
C MET A 403 15.58 11.51 20.99
N LYS A 404 15.01 12.45 21.77
CA LYS A 404 15.54 12.81 23.10
C LYS A 404 15.45 11.67 24.11
N GLN A 405 14.33 10.95 24.13
CA GLN A 405 14.15 9.82 25.04
C GLN A 405 15.10 8.67 24.71
N ILE A 406 15.30 8.38 23.43
CA ILE A 406 16.27 7.37 22.98
C ILE A 406 17.70 7.78 23.34
N GLU A 407 18.07 9.06 23.12
CA GLU A 407 19.38 9.56 23.55
C GLU A 407 19.57 9.39 25.06
N ALA A 408 18.61 9.84 25.87
CA ALA A 408 18.68 9.78 27.33
C ALA A 408 18.77 8.34 27.85
N THR A 409 18.09 7.40 27.19
CA THR A 409 18.16 5.96 27.52
C THR A 409 19.50 5.35 27.11
N GLY A 410 20.17 5.92 26.10
CA GLY A 410 21.45 5.44 25.58
C GLY A 410 21.36 4.15 24.74
N ARG A 411 20.16 3.59 24.58
CA ARG A 411 19.88 2.36 23.84
C ARG A 411 18.48 2.42 23.22
N GLY A 412 18.39 2.40 21.89
CA GLY A 412 17.10 2.42 21.22
C GLY A 412 17.16 2.66 19.72
N ILE A 413 15.99 2.56 19.08
CA ILE A 413 15.82 2.63 17.63
C ILE A 413 14.63 3.54 17.31
N LEU A 414 14.87 4.56 16.47
CA LEU A 414 13.79 5.26 15.78
C LEU A 414 13.77 4.85 14.31
N VAL A 415 12.69 4.23 13.86
CA VAL A 415 12.46 3.93 12.44
C VAL A 415 11.60 5.02 11.84
N TYR A 416 12.13 5.73 10.84
CA TYR A 416 11.39 6.74 10.09
C TYR A 416 10.91 6.14 8.76
N LEU A 417 9.61 5.84 8.71
CA LEU A 417 8.94 5.25 7.56
C LEU A 417 8.56 6.33 6.55
N ARG A 418 9.34 6.39 5.48
CA ARG A 418 9.04 7.19 4.29
C ARG A 418 7.90 6.60 3.46
N GLY A 419 7.20 7.44 2.71
CA GLY A 419 6.00 7.09 1.95
C GLY A 419 4.69 7.21 2.74
N HIS A 420 4.75 7.50 4.05
CA HIS A 420 3.56 7.61 4.92
C HIS A 420 2.92 9.01 4.93
N GLU A 421 3.44 9.95 4.14
CA GLU A 421 2.95 11.32 4.10
C GLU A 421 1.43 11.38 3.88
N GLY A 422 0.75 12.20 4.68
CA GLY A 422 -0.71 12.35 4.61
C GLY A 422 -1.50 11.07 4.94
N ARG A 423 -0.94 10.14 5.71
CA ARG A 423 -1.49 8.78 5.91
C ARG A 423 -1.38 7.90 4.65
N GLY A 424 -0.32 8.09 3.88
CA GLY A 424 -0.02 7.28 2.68
C GLY A 424 -0.65 7.81 1.38
N ILE A 425 -1.48 8.86 1.44
CA ILE A 425 -2.05 9.51 0.24
C ILE A 425 -1.04 10.44 -0.47
N GLY A 426 0.07 10.76 0.18
CA GLY A 426 1.12 11.62 -0.35
C GLY A 426 0.86 13.12 -0.14
N LEU A 427 1.92 13.92 -0.32
CA LEU A 427 1.95 15.34 0.00
C LEU A 427 0.89 16.16 -0.75
N GLY A 428 0.76 15.95 -2.06
CA GLY A 428 -0.16 16.73 -2.89
C GLY A 428 -1.64 16.49 -2.56
N HIS A 429 -2.00 15.28 -2.15
CA HIS A 429 -3.36 14.96 -1.70
C HIS A 429 -3.62 15.47 -0.29
N LYS A 430 -2.63 15.35 0.62
CA LYS A 430 -2.69 15.96 1.95
C LYS A 430 -3.00 17.45 1.91
N LEU A 431 -2.32 18.22 1.05
CA LEU A 431 -2.57 19.66 0.92
C LEU A 431 -3.96 19.97 0.36
N ARG A 432 -4.52 19.11 -0.50
CA ARG A 432 -5.90 19.23 -0.95
C ARG A 432 -6.90 18.94 0.18
N ALA A 433 -6.64 17.90 0.96
CA ALA A 433 -7.46 17.57 2.13
C ALA A 433 -7.46 18.72 3.16
N TYR A 434 -6.31 19.39 3.36
CA TYR A 434 -6.21 20.59 4.20
C TYR A 434 -7.11 21.74 3.75
N ASN A 435 -7.28 21.96 2.44
CA ASN A 435 -8.19 23.00 1.95
C ASN A 435 -9.65 22.66 2.30
N LEU A 436 -10.05 21.39 2.17
CA LEU A 436 -11.40 20.94 2.57
C LEU A 436 -11.61 21.03 4.08
N GLN A 437 -10.56 20.76 4.87
CA GLN A 437 -10.61 20.92 6.32
C GLN A 437 -10.77 22.38 6.73
N ASP A 438 -10.10 23.30 6.03
CA ASP A 438 -10.28 24.75 6.26
C ASP A 438 -11.71 25.21 5.92
N ASP A 439 -12.39 24.50 5.04
CA ASP A 439 -13.81 24.68 4.71
C ASP A 439 -14.76 23.93 5.69
N GLY A 440 -14.24 23.34 6.76
CA GLY A 440 -15.01 22.75 7.86
C GLY A 440 -15.18 21.24 7.85
N ARG A 441 -14.56 20.51 6.90
CA ARG A 441 -14.58 19.04 6.88
C ARG A 441 -13.61 18.48 7.90
N ASP A 442 -13.87 17.28 8.41
CA ASP A 442 -12.84 16.54 9.13
C ASP A 442 -11.85 15.83 8.17
N THR A 443 -10.90 15.08 8.73
CA THR A 443 -9.90 14.38 7.91
C THR A 443 -10.48 13.20 7.12
N VAL A 444 -11.48 12.52 7.66
CA VAL A 444 -12.16 11.39 7.01
C VAL A 444 -13.01 11.91 5.86
N GLU A 445 -13.87 12.89 6.14
CA GLU A 445 -14.74 13.53 5.16
C GLU A 445 -13.95 14.12 4.00
N ALA A 446 -12.85 14.83 4.29
CA ALA A 446 -11.99 15.41 3.26
C ALA A 446 -11.34 14.33 2.36
N ASN A 447 -10.96 13.18 2.91
CA ASN A 447 -10.39 12.09 2.13
C ASN A 447 -11.46 11.40 1.28
N GLU A 448 -12.63 11.12 1.86
CA GLU A 448 -13.78 10.53 1.15
C GLU A 448 -14.26 11.43 0.00
N GLU A 449 -14.39 12.75 0.22
CA GLU A 449 -14.75 13.73 -0.82
C GLU A 449 -13.72 13.75 -1.97
N LEU A 450 -12.44 13.49 -1.68
CA LEU A 450 -11.37 13.40 -2.67
C LEU A 450 -11.27 12.03 -3.34
N GLY A 451 -12.12 11.06 -2.98
CA GLY A 451 -12.05 9.68 -3.45
C GLY A 451 -10.79 8.95 -2.97
N LEU A 452 -10.27 9.31 -1.80
CA LEU A 452 -9.05 8.77 -1.22
C LEU A 452 -9.34 7.86 -0.03
N PRO A 453 -8.48 6.87 0.22
CA PRO A 453 -8.56 6.08 1.44
C PRO A 453 -8.31 6.95 2.69
N VAL A 454 -8.96 6.59 3.80
CA VAL A 454 -8.80 7.28 5.08
C VAL A 454 -7.39 7.08 5.66
N ASP A 455 -6.83 5.88 5.49
CA ASP A 455 -5.47 5.53 5.90
C ASP A 455 -4.93 4.43 4.99
N SER A 456 -3.72 4.62 4.48
CA SER A 456 -3.01 3.63 3.63
C SER A 456 -1.61 3.34 4.16
N ARG A 457 -1.34 3.67 5.42
CA ARG A 457 -0.03 3.42 6.02
C ARG A 457 0.16 1.94 6.30
N GLU A 458 1.36 1.46 6.00
CA GLU A 458 1.73 0.06 6.17
C GLU A 458 2.96 -0.07 7.06
N TYR A 459 2.81 -0.77 8.18
CA TYR A 459 3.86 -0.84 9.21
C TYR A 459 4.68 -2.13 9.17
N GLY A 460 4.34 -3.08 8.29
CA GLY A 460 5.06 -4.35 8.14
C GLY A 460 6.55 -4.15 7.83
N ILE A 461 6.87 -3.16 7.00
CA ILE A 461 8.25 -2.76 6.70
C ILE A 461 8.96 -2.24 7.96
N GLY A 462 8.28 -1.42 8.78
CA GLY A 462 8.83 -0.93 10.05
C GLY A 462 9.20 -2.05 11.01
N ALA A 463 8.32 -3.05 11.16
CA ALA A 463 8.59 -4.22 11.98
C ALA A 463 9.85 -4.97 11.49
N GLN A 464 9.99 -5.20 10.19
CA GLN A 464 11.18 -5.87 9.64
C GLN A 464 12.47 -5.06 9.82
N VAL A 465 12.41 -3.73 9.69
CA VAL A 465 13.57 -2.85 9.95
C VAL A 465 14.00 -2.96 11.42
N VAL A 466 13.06 -2.97 12.37
CA VAL A 466 13.36 -3.18 13.79
C VAL A 466 14.00 -4.55 14.02
N ILE A 467 13.37 -5.62 13.53
CA ILE A 467 13.88 -7.00 13.67
C ILE A 467 15.29 -7.12 13.08
N LYS A 468 15.54 -6.57 11.89
CA LYS A 468 16.88 -6.62 11.30
C LYS A 468 17.93 -5.94 12.17
N ASN A 469 17.66 -4.75 12.71
CA ASN A 469 18.63 -4.07 13.59
C ASN A 469 18.90 -4.87 14.88
N ILE A 470 17.90 -5.59 15.39
CA ILE A 470 18.08 -6.51 16.50
C ILE A 470 18.94 -7.71 16.07
N SER A 471 18.55 -8.43 15.01
CA SER A 471 19.24 -9.67 14.56
C SER A 471 20.66 -9.44 14.05
N PHE A 472 21.00 -8.28 13.48
CA PHE A 472 22.36 -7.97 13.03
C PHE A 472 23.35 -7.78 14.20
N THR A 473 22.86 -7.54 15.41
CA THR A 473 23.70 -7.40 16.61
C THR A 473 23.92 -8.73 17.33
N ILE A 474 23.08 -9.74 17.09
CA ILE A 474 23.22 -11.10 17.67
C ILE A 474 24.26 -11.94 16.92
N ASN A 475 24.48 -11.65 15.62
CA ASN A 475 25.36 -12.42 14.74
C ASN A 475 26.76 -11.80 14.53
N ASN A 476 27.11 -10.75 15.28
CA ASN A 476 28.46 -10.19 15.41
C ASN A 476 28.86 -10.24 16.88
#